data_AF-A0A9X3EKM4-F1
#
_entry.id   AF-A0A9X3EKM4-F1
#
_cell.length_a   1.000
_cell.length_b   1.000
_cell.length_c   1.000
_cell.angle_alpha   90.00
_cell.angle_beta   90.00
_cell.angle_gamma   90.00
#
_symmetry.space_group_name_H-M   'P 1'
#
loop_
_entity.id
_entity.type
_entity.pdbx_description
1 polymer ?
#
loop_
_entity_poly.entity_id
_entity_poly.type
_entity_poly.pdbx_seq_one_letter_code
_entity_poly.pdbx_strand_id
1 'polypeptide(L)'
;MGVSFFVLSPRVLGLGLVWMGAPLLAACGEEEDSGPPPIGPIQQVSYEVIPTPLYELGMLDLTLENASYEQREAFTVEVRDAMLPDVVALVGLADQMLDTELTPGGFQRVTNPSLQTRLMASGAEVESLAAALGYVFSQWSVLVTDFAAEDGGTGYAVVTFDVAQVDPELGQAFFDHAAEVDVGLGGGYFAFGSEVIYLNLRGPDGEPYSGLDDDSFVTAVEEAADSFAPYKAALAQAGEAGVIFVENDWKTAPAGEDFLNVLDPLGEAALAKLATLQEEHVARFKAAVDAYGWE
;
A
#
# COMPACT_ATOMS: atom_id res chain seq x y z
N MET A 1 -4.53 -37.71 -54.04
CA MET A 1 -5.44 -37.48 -55.19
C MET A 1 -6.67 -38.33 -54.96
N GLY A 2 -7.84 -37.70 -54.85
CA GLY A 2 -9.07 -38.35 -54.39
C GLY A 2 -9.71 -39.29 -55.39
N VAL A 3 -10.75 -40.00 -54.95
CA VAL A 3 -12.06 -40.20 -55.60
C VAL A 3 -12.99 -40.92 -54.60
N SER A 4 -14.23 -40.44 -54.55
CA SER A 4 -15.40 -40.91 -53.77
C SER A 4 -16.07 -42.20 -54.30
N PHE A 5 -17.13 -42.59 -53.58
CA PHE A 5 -18.28 -43.49 -53.88
C PHE A 5 -18.15 -44.95 -53.41
N PHE A 6 -18.89 -45.45 -52.40
CA PHE A 6 -20.36 -45.66 -52.16
C PHE A 6 -20.92 -47.00 -52.68
N VAL A 7 -21.80 -47.59 -51.85
CA VAL A 7 -22.98 -48.44 -52.18
C VAL A 7 -22.69 -49.93 -52.53
N LEU A 8 -23.38 -50.98 -52.04
CA LEU A 8 -24.60 -51.21 -51.22
C LEU A 8 -24.60 -52.72 -50.82
N SER A 9 -25.09 -53.14 -49.64
CA SER A 9 -26.40 -53.82 -49.43
C SER A 9 -26.24 -55.22 -48.76
N PRO A 10 -27.29 -55.89 -48.23
CA PRO A 10 -28.21 -55.43 -47.17
C PRO A 10 -28.64 -56.59 -46.21
N ARG A 11 -29.60 -56.28 -45.32
CA ARG A 11 -30.52 -57.19 -44.60
C ARG A 11 -29.88 -57.95 -43.42
N VAL A 12 -30.50 -57.97 -42.24
CA VAL A 12 -31.71 -58.75 -41.98
C VAL A 12 -32.51 -58.21 -40.79
N LEU A 13 -33.83 -58.13 -41.03
CA LEU A 13 -35.01 -58.24 -40.16
C LEU A 13 -34.99 -57.75 -38.70
N GLY A 14 -35.98 -56.89 -38.43
CA GLY A 14 -36.48 -56.61 -37.09
C GLY A 14 -37.56 -57.59 -36.61
N LEU A 15 -37.84 -57.46 -35.31
CA LEU A 15 -39.03 -57.81 -34.52
C LEU A 15 -38.66 -57.29 -33.13
N GLY A 16 -39.18 -56.18 -32.62
CA GLY A 16 -40.59 -55.90 -32.40
C GLY A 16 -40.98 -56.40 -31.01
N LEU A 17 -40.91 -55.54 -29.98
CA LEU A 17 -41.96 -55.43 -28.97
C LEU A 17 -41.79 -54.14 -28.13
N VAL A 18 -42.95 -53.50 -27.94
CA VAL A 18 -43.24 -52.24 -27.27
C VAL A 18 -43.17 -52.39 -25.74
N TRP A 19 -42.77 -51.35 -24.99
CA TRP A 19 -43.60 -50.70 -23.96
C TRP A 19 -42.83 -49.62 -23.14
N MET A 20 -43.49 -48.45 -23.07
CA MET A 20 -43.56 -47.49 -21.97
C MET A 20 -42.37 -46.58 -21.62
N GLY A 21 -42.64 -45.26 -21.68
CA GLY A 21 -42.15 -44.30 -20.69
C GLY A 21 -41.11 -43.31 -21.18
N ALA A 22 -41.55 -42.16 -21.67
CA ALA A 22 -40.71 -40.96 -21.61
C ALA A 22 -40.61 -40.47 -20.16
N PRO A 23 -39.43 -39.99 -19.74
CA PRO A 23 -39.36 -38.81 -18.91
C PRO A 23 -38.76 -37.67 -19.72
N LEU A 24 -39.46 -36.53 -19.73
CA LEU A 24 -38.82 -35.23 -19.88
C LEU A 24 -37.68 -35.15 -18.86
N LEU A 25 -36.45 -34.89 -19.32
CA LEU A 25 -35.42 -34.30 -18.49
C LEU A 25 -35.09 -32.94 -19.06
N ALA A 26 -35.26 -31.95 -18.19
CA ALA A 26 -35.08 -30.55 -18.41
C ALA A 26 -33.63 -30.25 -18.84
N ALA A 27 -33.52 -29.33 -19.78
CA ALA A 27 -32.31 -28.54 -19.96
C ALA A 27 -32.16 -27.65 -18.73
N CYS A 28 -31.25 -28.00 -17.83
CA CYS A 28 -30.65 -27.05 -16.90
C CYS A 28 -29.33 -26.64 -17.55
N GLY A 29 -29.29 -25.40 -18.03
CA GLY A 29 -28.02 -24.72 -18.25
C GLY A 29 -27.33 -24.60 -16.90
N GLU A 30 -26.06 -24.97 -16.85
CA GLU A 30 -25.18 -24.53 -15.79
C GLU A 30 -25.09 -23.00 -15.93
N GLU A 31 -25.74 -22.29 -15.01
CA GLU A 31 -25.36 -20.92 -14.70
C GLU A 31 -23.89 -20.96 -14.32
N GLU A 32 -23.03 -20.26 -15.08
CA GLU A 32 -21.72 -19.86 -14.58
C GLU A 32 -21.96 -19.18 -13.23
N ASP A 33 -21.43 -19.80 -12.18
CA ASP A 33 -21.36 -19.23 -10.85
C ASP A 33 -20.62 -17.90 -10.96
N SER A 34 -21.36 -16.79 -11.07
CA SER A 34 -20.84 -15.43 -10.97
C SER A 34 -20.55 -15.12 -9.50
N GLY A 35 -19.78 -15.99 -8.87
CA GLY A 35 -19.17 -15.75 -7.58
C GLY A 35 -18.39 -14.44 -7.62
N PRO A 36 -18.24 -13.75 -6.47
CA PRO A 36 -17.44 -12.54 -6.42
C PRO A 36 -16.06 -12.82 -7.00
N PRO A 37 -15.46 -11.85 -7.73
CA PRO A 37 -14.13 -12.03 -8.31
C PRO A 37 -13.15 -12.50 -7.21
N PRO A 38 -12.16 -13.33 -7.57
CA PRO A 38 -11.16 -13.79 -6.61
C PRO A 38 -10.56 -12.58 -5.89
N ILE A 39 -10.64 -12.59 -4.57
CA ILE A 39 -10.14 -11.49 -3.76
C ILE A 39 -8.60 -11.50 -3.85
N GLY A 40 -7.99 -10.40 -4.31
CA GLY A 40 -6.52 -10.29 -4.42
C GLY A 40 -5.80 -10.44 -3.07
N PRO A 41 -4.46 -10.55 -3.02
CA PRO A 41 -3.74 -10.56 -1.75
C PRO A 41 -4.07 -9.28 -0.95
N ILE A 42 -4.04 -9.38 0.39
CA ILE A 42 -4.14 -8.18 1.23
C ILE A 42 -2.83 -7.42 1.06
N GLN A 43 -2.92 -6.24 0.46
CA GLN A 43 -1.80 -5.34 0.28
C GLN A 43 -1.95 -4.16 1.25
N GLN A 44 -0.82 -3.61 1.68
CA GLN A 44 -0.76 -2.44 2.54
C GLN A 44 -0.14 -1.27 1.78
N VAL A 45 -0.80 -0.12 1.82
CA VAL A 45 -0.31 1.15 1.27
C VAL A 45 0.01 2.08 2.42
N SER A 46 1.28 2.45 2.56
CA SER A 46 1.82 3.32 3.60
C SER A 46 2.14 4.70 3.03
N TYR A 47 1.57 5.76 3.59
CA TYR A 47 1.72 7.13 3.11
C TYR A 47 1.55 8.16 4.23
N GLU A 48 1.97 9.39 3.97
CA GLU A 48 1.66 10.54 4.81
C GLU A 48 0.82 11.54 4.01
N VAL A 49 0.29 12.56 4.68
CA VAL A 49 -0.40 13.67 4.00
C VAL A 49 0.32 14.99 4.13
N ILE A 50 1.45 15.03 4.84
CA ILE A 50 2.28 16.22 4.90
C ILE A 50 3.09 16.28 3.59
N PRO A 51 3.00 17.38 2.82
CA PRO A 51 3.62 17.47 1.51
C PRO A 51 5.11 17.83 1.62
N THR A 52 5.91 16.91 2.15
CA THR A 52 7.36 17.06 2.39
C THR A 52 8.15 17.67 1.23
N PRO A 53 8.01 17.20 -0.02
CA PRO A 53 8.68 17.78 -1.18
C PRO A 53 8.40 19.28 -1.35
N LEU A 54 7.19 19.75 -1.06
CA LEU A 54 6.82 21.13 -1.35
C LEU A 54 7.59 22.14 -0.49
N TYR A 55 7.82 21.84 0.79
CA TYR A 55 8.61 22.73 1.64
C TYR A 55 10.12 22.44 1.58
N GLU A 56 10.55 21.18 1.41
CA GLU A 56 11.98 20.86 1.24
C GLU A 56 12.60 21.48 -0.02
N LEU A 57 11.80 21.63 -1.07
CA LEU A 57 12.21 22.29 -2.32
C LEU A 57 12.01 23.81 -2.32
N GLY A 58 11.50 24.38 -1.22
CA GLY A 58 11.16 25.80 -1.14
C GLY A 58 10.04 26.22 -2.08
N MET A 59 9.16 25.29 -2.50
CA MET A 59 7.94 25.59 -3.25
C MET A 59 6.87 26.20 -2.33
N LEU A 60 6.97 25.91 -1.04
CA LEU A 60 6.32 26.61 0.07
C LEU A 60 7.42 27.20 0.97
N ASP A 61 7.28 28.49 1.32
CA ASP A 61 8.18 29.18 2.26
C ASP A 61 7.77 28.78 3.69
N LEU A 62 8.17 27.58 4.11
CA LEU A 62 7.75 26.94 5.37
C LEU A 62 8.84 25.99 5.89
N THR A 63 8.97 25.87 7.21
CA THR A 63 9.53 24.68 7.88
C THR A 63 8.52 24.02 8.83
N LEU A 64 8.72 22.74 9.14
CA LEU A 64 7.93 22.04 10.14
C LEU A 64 8.65 21.90 11.49
N GLU A 65 9.72 22.69 11.72
CA GLU A 65 10.55 22.57 12.92
C GLU A 65 9.76 22.76 14.22
N ASN A 66 8.70 23.59 14.19
CA ASN A 66 7.82 23.85 15.33
C ASN A 66 6.49 23.09 15.27
N ALA A 67 6.28 22.22 14.27
CA ALA A 67 5.03 21.47 14.12
C ALA A 67 5.00 20.27 15.07
N SER A 68 4.21 20.36 16.14
CA SER A 68 4.08 19.24 17.09
C SER A 68 3.47 18.02 16.41
N TYR A 69 3.73 16.83 16.96
CA TYR A 69 3.11 15.61 16.43
C TYR A 69 1.58 15.71 16.43
N GLU A 70 0.98 16.23 17.50
CA GLU A 70 -0.47 16.36 17.64
C GLU A 70 -1.09 17.30 16.61
N GLN A 71 -0.38 18.38 16.23
CA GLN A 71 -0.86 19.28 15.17
C GLN A 71 -0.79 18.62 13.80
N ARG A 72 0.31 17.90 13.53
CA ARG A 72 0.48 17.10 12.31
C ARG A 72 -0.59 16.01 12.23
N GLU A 73 -0.86 15.34 13.36
CA GLU A 73 -1.86 14.29 13.48
C GLU A 73 -3.27 14.82 13.23
N ALA A 74 -3.62 15.96 13.83
CA ALA A 74 -4.91 16.62 13.63
C ALA A 74 -5.13 17.00 12.16
N PHE A 75 -4.10 17.52 11.49
CA PHE A 75 -4.15 17.78 10.05
C PHE A 75 -4.32 16.48 9.24
N THR A 76 -3.59 15.42 9.60
CA THR A 76 -3.71 14.12 8.94
C THR A 76 -5.12 13.54 9.04
N VAL A 77 -5.75 13.62 10.22
CA VAL A 77 -7.15 13.19 10.42
C VAL A 77 -8.10 14.01 9.55
N GLU A 78 -7.96 15.33 9.53
CA GLU A 78 -8.81 16.21 8.71
C GLU A 78 -8.73 15.84 7.23
N VAL A 79 -7.51 15.72 6.69
CA VAL A 79 -7.28 15.39 5.28
C VAL A 79 -7.78 13.98 4.95
N ARG A 80 -7.52 13.00 5.82
CA ARG A 80 -8.04 11.63 5.65
C ARG A 80 -9.55 11.65 5.50
N ASP A 81 -10.26 12.28 6.44
CA ASP A 81 -11.71 12.26 6.48
C ASP A 81 -12.34 13.07 5.32
N ALA A 82 -11.68 14.16 4.89
CA ALA A 82 -12.19 15.04 3.86
C ALA A 82 -11.88 14.58 2.43
N MET A 83 -10.73 13.94 2.19
CA MET A 83 -10.19 13.77 0.84
C MET A 83 -9.98 12.31 0.44
N LEU A 84 -9.65 11.41 1.37
CA LEU A 84 -9.35 10.01 1.05
C LEU A 84 -10.51 9.31 0.30
N PRO A 85 -11.79 9.48 0.67
CA PRO A 85 -12.89 8.84 -0.05
C PRO A 85 -12.95 9.25 -1.53
N ASP A 86 -12.68 10.51 -1.85
CA ASP A 86 -12.72 11.01 -3.22
C ASP A 86 -11.54 10.49 -4.04
N VAL A 87 -10.34 10.39 -3.45
CA VAL A 87 -9.17 9.77 -4.09
C VAL A 87 -9.44 8.30 -4.40
N VAL A 88 -9.94 7.54 -3.42
CA VAL A 88 -10.28 6.11 -3.56
C VAL A 88 -11.35 5.90 -4.64
N ALA A 89 -12.36 6.77 -4.71
CA ALA A 89 -13.40 6.70 -5.73
C ALA A 89 -12.87 6.98 -7.14
N LEU A 90 -11.91 7.90 -7.29
CA LEU A 90 -11.33 8.25 -8.59
C LEU A 90 -10.50 7.12 -9.21
N VAL A 91 -9.89 6.28 -8.39
CA VAL A 91 -9.15 5.09 -8.84
C VAL A 91 -10.05 3.85 -8.95
N GLY A 92 -11.37 3.99 -8.76
CA GLY A 92 -12.34 2.92 -8.94
C GLY A 92 -12.43 1.93 -7.77
N LEU A 93 -11.95 2.29 -6.58
CA LEU A 93 -11.88 1.40 -5.41
C LEU A 93 -12.95 1.68 -4.34
N ALA A 94 -13.93 2.55 -4.60
CA ALA A 94 -14.95 2.92 -3.60
C ALA A 94 -15.81 1.75 -3.09
N ASP A 95 -15.97 0.69 -3.88
CA ASP A 95 -16.75 -0.50 -3.49
C ASP A 95 -15.91 -1.59 -2.83
N GLN A 96 -14.59 -1.38 -2.69
CA GLN A 96 -13.71 -2.32 -2.02
C GLN A 96 -13.79 -2.15 -0.49
N MET A 97 -13.45 -3.22 0.24
CA MET A 97 -13.20 -3.10 1.67
C MET A 97 -11.79 -2.54 1.87
N LEU A 98 -11.70 -1.23 2.13
CA LEU A 98 -10.48 -0.57 2.58
C LEU A 98 -10.55 -0.35 4.09
N ASP A 99 -9.45 -0.60 4.77
CA ASP A 99 -9.26 -0.29 6.17
C ASP A 99 -8.05 0.63 6.32
N THR A 100 -8.30 1.88 6.74
CA THR A 100 -7.26 2.90 6.88
C THR A 100 -7.08 3.25 8.34
N GLU A 101 -5.91 2.95 8.87
CA GLU A 101 -5.51 3.30 10.23
C GLU A 101 -4.53 4.48 10.21
N LEU A 102 -4.61 5.33 11.24
CA LEU A 102 -3.62 6.36 11.52
C LEU A 102 -2.66 5.81 12.58
N THR A 103 -1.38 5.75 12.25
CA THR A 103 -0.36 5.18 13.13
C THR A 103 0.94 6.00 13.08
N PRO A 104 1.82 5.86 14.08
CA PRO A 104 3.17 6.37 13.96
C PRO A 104 3.93 5.68 12.82
N GLY A 105 4.57 6.48 11.96
CA GLY A 105 5.53 6.02 10.96
C GLY A 105 6.80 6.85 11.06
N GLY A 106 7.96 6.22 10.89
CA GLY A 106 9.25 6.88 10.99
C GLY A 106 10.00 6.88 9.67
N PHE A 107 10.61 8.01 9.33
CA PHE A 107 11.58 8.12 8.24
C PHE A 107 12.70 9.07 8.67
N GLN A 108 13.96 8.73 8.35
CA GLN A 108 15.13 9.55 8.68
C GLN A 108 15.17 10.05 10.14
N ARG A 109 14.89 9.16 11.09
CA ARG A 109 14.86 9.45 12.54
C ARG A 109 13.78 10.46 12.98
N VAL A 110 12.76 10.70 12.16
CA VAL A 110 11.59 11.51 12.54
C VAL A 110 10.32 10.66 12.47
N THR A 111 9.57 10.64 13.57
CA THR A 111 8.24 10.02 13.62
C THR A 111 7.15 11.02 13.20
N ASN A 112 6.36 10.62 12.21
CA ASN A 112 5.22 11.33 11.64
C ASN A 112 3.92 10.54 11.85
N PRO A 113 2.76 11.23 11.81
CA PRO A 113 1.48 10.56 11.63
C PRO A 113 1.39 10.02 10.19
N SER A 114 1.32 8.69 10.07
CA SER A 114 1.24 7.97 8.81
C SER A 114 -0.10 7.26 8.68
N LEU A 115 -0.64 7.24 7.47
CA LEU A 115 -1.82 6.48 7.13
C LEU A 115 -1.41 5.14 6.52
N GLN A 116 -2.07 4.09 7.01
CA GLN A 116 -1.85 2.73 6.62
C GLN A 116 -3.15 2.16 6.07
N THR A 117 -3.24 2.01 4.75
CA THR A 117 -4.44 1.52 4.09
C THR A 117 -4.24 0.07 3.66
N ARG A 118 -5.01 -0.84 4.25
CA ARG A 118 -5.08 -2.25 3.85
C ARG A 118 -6.26 -2.46 2.93
N LEU A 119 -6.02 -3.13 1.82
CA LEU A 119 -7.06 -3.44 0.83
C LEU A 119 -6.74 -4.73 0.09
N MET A 120 -7.78 -5.31 -0.50
CA MET A 120 -7.64 -6.43 -1.41
C MET A 120 -7.87 -5.91 -2.83
N ALA A 121 -6.79 -5.87 -3.61
CA ALA A 121 -6.78 -5.33 -4.95
C ALA A 121 -5.71 -6.03 -5.80
N SER A 122 -5.82 -5.92 -7.12
CA SER A 122 -4.73 -6.29 -8.04
C SER A 122 -3.54 -5.33 -7.89
N GLY A 123 -2.35 -5.74 -8.35
CA GLY A 123 -1.15 -4.88 -8.34
C GLY A 123 -1.38 -3.54 -9.04
N ALA A 124 -2.00 -3.54 -10.22
CA ALA A 124 -2.28 -2.32 -10.98
C ALA A 124 -3.28 -1.37 -10.26
N GLU A 125 -4.29 -1.92 -9.58
CA GLU A 125 -5.23 -1.13 -8.79
C GLU A 125 -4.55 -0.49 -7.57
N VAL A 126 -3.69 -1.24 -6.89
CA VAL A 126 -2.94 -0.74 -5.74
C VAL A 126 -1.92 0.32 -6.15
N GLU A 127 -1.22 0.11 -7.27
CA GLU A 127 -0.28 1.08 -7.84
C GLU A 127 -1.00 2.37 -8.24
N SER A 128 -2.21 2.24 -8.82
CA SER A 128 -3.06 3.40 -9.13
C SER A 128 -3.47 4.17 -7.88
N LEU A 129 -3.85 3.46 -6.80
CA LEU A 129 -4.15 4.10 -5.52
C LEU A 129 -2.92 4.80 -4.94
N ALA A 130 -1.78 4.12 -4.89
CA ALA A 130 -0.53 4.67 -4.39
C ALA A 130 -0.10 5.92 -5.18
N ALA A 131 -0.20 5.88 -6.51
CA ALA A 131 0.10 7.03 -7.37
C ALA A 131 -0.87 8.19 -7.14
N ALA A 132 -2.17 7.92 -6.99
CA ALA A 132 -3.16 8.97 -6.73
C ALA A 132 -2.94 9.63 -5.36
N LEU A 133 -2.65 8.85 -4.32
CA LEU A 133 -2.31 9.36 -2.99
C LEU A 133 -1.01 10.18 -3.03
N GLY A 134 0.03 9.66 -3.68
CA GLY A 134 1.31 10.33 -3.81
C GLY A 134 1.22 11.64 -4.59
N TYR A 135 0.41 11.67 -5.64
CA TYR A 135 0.13 12.88 -6.41
C TYR A 135 -0.64 13.92 -5.60
N VAL A 136 -1.81 13.54 -5.05
CA VAL A 136 -2.71 14.46 -4.33
C VAL A 136 -2.03 15.03 -3.08
N PHE A 137 -1.33 14.19 -2.32
CA PHE A 137 -0.65 14.62 -1.09
C PHE A 137 0.80 15.04 -1.30
N SER A 138 1.24 15.10 -2.55
CA SER A 138 2.59 15.51 -2.96
C SER A 138 3.68 14.77 -2.18
N GLN A 139 3.70 13.45 -2.23
CA GLN A 139 4.67 12.59 -1.54
C GLN A 139 5.89 12.32 -2.43
N TRP A 140 7.08 12.16 -1.85
CA TRP A 140 8.24 11.65 -2.60
C TRP A 140 7.97 10.24 -3.13
N SER A 141 7.40 9.40 -2.27
CA SER A 141 7.01 8.04 -2.60
C SER A 141 5.84 7.57 -1.74
N VAL A 142 5.10 6.60 -2.25
CA VAL A 142 4.09 5.83 -1.52
C VAL A 142 4.51 4.37 -1.57
N LEU A 143 4.55 3.74 -0.39
CA LEU A 143 5.03 2.38 -0.23
C LEU A 143 3.86 1.40 -0.31
N VAL A 144 3.99 0.39 -1.17
CA VAL A 144 3.08 -0.74 -1.24
C VAL A 144 3.82 -1.97 -0.73
N THR A 145 3.22 -2.69 0.22
CA THR A 145 3.79 -3.91 0.81
C THR A 145 2.80 -5.08 0.71
N ASP A 146 3.30 -6.21 0.24
CA ASP A 146 2.64 -7.52 0.27
C ASP A 146 3.48 -8.49 1.12
N PHE A 147 3.07 -8.71 2.36
CA PHE A 147 3.72 -9.65 3.28
C PHE A 147 3.48 -11.13 2.95
N ALA A 148 2.61 -11.42 1.98
CA ALA A 148 2.29 -12.77 1.54
C ALA A 148 2.91 -13.14 0.18
N ALA A 149 3.70 -12.23 -0.42
CA ALA A 149 4.35 -12.47 -1.71
C ALA A 149 5.31 -13.66 -1.63
N GLU A 150 5.10 -14.67 -2.48
CA GLU A 150 5.93 -15.89 -2.52
C GLU A 150 7.35 -15.64 -3.03
N ASP A 151 7.55 -14.57 -3.80
CA ASP A 151 8.81 -14.11 -4.38
C ASP A 151 9.20 -12.71 -3.88
N GLY A 152 8.78 -12.36 -2.66
CA GLY A 152 9.16 -11.13 -1.99
C GLY A 152 10.69 -10.98 -1.89
N GLY A 153 11.21 -9.83 -2.29
CA GLY A 153 12.66 -9.57 -2.31
C GLY A 153 13.16 -8.77 -1.11
N THR A 154 12.29 -8.32 -0.21
CA THR A 154 12.63 -7.39 0.86
C THR A 154 12.48 -8.05 2.23
N GLY A 155 13.57 -8.19 2.97
CA GLY A 155 13.52 -8.65 4.35
C GLY A 155 12.67 -7.72 5.23
N TYR A 156 11.91 -8.28 6.16
CA TYR A 156 11.18 -7.53 7.16
C TYR A 156 11.29 -8.16 8.54
N ALA A 157 11.10 -7.32 9.56
CA ALA A 157 11.02 -7.72 10.96
C ALA A 157 9.87 -6.99 11.65
N VAL A 158 9.12 -7.71 12.48
CA VAL A 158 8.03 -7.20 13.31
C VAL A 158 8.45 -7.30 14.76
N VAL A 159 8.45 -6.17 15.45
CA VAL A 159 8.71 -6.08 16.89
C VAL A 159 7.39 -5.78 17.60
N THR A 160 7.05 -6.57 18.62
CA THR A 160 5.87 -6.35 19.45
C THR A 160 6.27 -5.81 20.81
N PHE A 161 5.51 -4.85 21.32
CA PHE A 161 5.65 -4.27 22.65
C PHE A 161 4.56 -4.78 23.61
N ASP A 162 4.84 -4.75 24.91
CA ASP A 162 3.88 -5.06 25.98
C ASP A 162 2.91 -3.90 26.30
N VAL A 163 2.42 -3.22 25.26
CA VAL A 163 1.44 -2.12 25.35
C VAL A 163 0.22 -2.44 24.50
N ALA A 164 -0.87 -1.69 24.67
CA ALA A 164 -2.05 -1.84 23.82
C ALA A 164 -1.83 -1.25 22.42
N GLN A 165 -1.10 -0.14 22.35
CA GLN A 165 -0.79 0.57 21.12
C GLN A 165 0.56 1.28 21.25
N VAL A 166 1.35 1.28 20.17
CA VAL A 166 2.55 2.10 20.01
C VAL A 166 2.09 3.54 19.77
N ASP A 167 2.39 4.40 20.73
CA ASP A 167 2.20 5.84 20.60
C ASP A 167 3.43 6.48 19.93
N PRO A 168 3.35 7.77 19.54
CA PRO A 168 4.43 8.45 18.83
C PRO A 168 5.72 8.57 19.65
N GLU A 169 5.62 8.69 20.98
CA GLU A 169 6.79 8.82 21.86
C GLU A 169 7.55 7.49 21.94
N LEU A 170 6.82 6.38 22.10
CA LEU A 170 7.37 5.03 22.08
C LEU A 170 7.96 4.69 20.71
N GLY A 171 7.23 4.98 19.62
CA GLY A 171 7.70 4.77 18.26
C GLY A 171 9.02 5.51 17.99
N GLN A 172 9.10 6.79 18.34
CA GLN A 172 10.33 7.58 18.20
C GLN A 172 11.47 7.03 19.07
N ALA A 173 11.20 6.72 20.34
CA ALA A 173 12.22 6.22 21.25
C ALA A 173 12.81 4.88 20.77
N PHE A 174 11.97 3.97 20.27
CA PHE A 174 12.44 2.72 19.69
C PHE A 174 13.22 2.96 18.40
N PHE A 175 12.76 3.86 17.54
CA PHE A 175 13.44 4.16 16.28
C PHE A 175 14.84 4.73 16.49
N ASP A 176 14.99 5.67 17.43
CA ASP A 176 16.31 6.21 17.79
C ASP A 176 17.21 5.13 18.40
N HIS A 177 16.69 4.29 19.29
CA HIS A 177 17.43 3.18 19.90
C HIS A 177 17.89 2.14 18.87
N ALA A 178 16.99 1.71 17.97
CA ALA A 178 17.33 0.78 16.90
C ALA A 178 18.48 1.34 16.04
N ALA A 179 18.43 2.62 15.71
CA ALA A 179 19.46 3.30 14.94
C ALA A 179 20.76 3.59 15.75
N GLU A 180 20.75 3.46 17.08
CA GLU A 180 21.94 3.46 17.93
C GLU A 180 22.59 2.07 18.02
N VAL A 181 21.78 1.01 17.99
CA VAL A 181 22.25 -0.38 17.94
C VAL A 181 22.92 -0.67 16.59
N ASP A 182 22.25 -0.33 15.49
CA ASP A 182 22.84 -0.38 14.15
C ASP A 182 22.32 0.78 13.29
N VAL A 183 23.23 1.54 12.69
CA VAL A 183 22.90 2.70 11.85
C VAL A 183 22.00 2.35 10.66
N GLY A 184 22.08 1.10 10.17
CA GLY A 184 21.24 0.57 9.10
C GLY A 184 19.75 0.49 9.44
N LEU A 185 19.39 0.54 10.73
CA LEU A 185 17.99 0.55 11.19
C LEU A 185 17.37 1.95 11.24
N GLY A 186 18.12 3.00 10.89
CA GLY A 186 17.64 4.38 10.82
C GLY A 186 16.79 4.72 9.58
N GLY A 187 16.51 3.74 8.71
CA GLY A 187 15.83 3.93 7.43
C GLY A 187 14.35 4.29 7.58
N GLY A 188 13.62 3.57 8.42
CA GLY A 188 12.21 3.85 8.70
C GLY A 188 11.46 2.67 9.30
N TYR A 189 10.25 2.96 9.77
CA TYR A 189 9.32 1.96 10.31
C TYR A 189 7.86 2.42 10.11
N PHE A 190 6.92 1.51 10.28
CA PHE A 190 5.51 1.86 10.53
C PHE A 190 4.95 1.00 11.66
N ALA A 191 3.99 1.55 12.40
CA ALA A 191 3.38 0.87 13.53
C ALA A 191 1.95 0.40 13.23
N PHE A 192 1.51 -0.64 13.94
CA PHE A 192 0.11 -1.09 14.01
C PHE A 192 -0.18 -1.67 15.38
N GLY A 193 -1.20 -1.16 16.08
CA GLY A 193 -1.49 -1.61 17.43
C GLY A 193 -0.21 -1.61 18.28
N SER A 194 0.15 -2.76 18.85
CA SER A 194 1.34 -2.95 19.68
C SER A 194 2.63 -3.28 18.91
N GLU A 195 2.64 -3.15 17.58
CA GLU A 195 3.73 -3.62 16.72
C GLU A 195 4.39 -2.46 15.98
N VAL A 196 5.70 -2.59 15.73
CA VAL A 196 6.44 -1.81 14.74
C VAL A 196 7.06 -2.75 13.72
N ILE A 197 7.01 -2.34 12.46
CA ILE A 197 7.45 -3.14 11.32
C ILE A 197 8.58 -2.39 10.63
N TYR A 198 9.69 -3.09 10.45
CA TYR A 198 10.89 -2.64 9.75
C TYR A 198 11.01 -3.39 8.44
N LEU A 199 11.32 -2.65 7.36
CA LEU A 199 11.57 -3.20 6.04
C LEU A 199 13.00 -2.89 5.62
N ASN A 200 13.72 -3.91 5.14
CA ASN A 200 15.06 -3.76 4.59
C ASN A 200 14.98 -3.31 3.12
N LEU A 201 14.44 -2.10 2.94
CA LEU A 201 14.11 -1.53 1.63
C LEU A 201 15.34 -1.49 0.72
N ARG A 202 15.15 -1.74 -0.57
CA ARG A 202 16.22 -1.86 -1.57
C ARG A 202 16.20 -0.72 -2.56
N GLY A 203 17.37 -0.31 -3.01
CA GLY A 203 17.54 0.67 -4.07
C GLY A 203 17.36 0.08 -5.48
N PRO A 204 17.46 0.93 -6.52
CA PRO A 204 17.34 0.51 -7.92
C PRO A 204 18.41 -0.51 -8.37
N ASP A 205 19.53 -0.60 -7.65
CA ASP A 205 20.58 -1.58 -7.87
C ASP A 205 20.31 -2.94 -7.19
N GLY A 206 19.22 -3.04 -6.42
CA GLY A 206 18.83 -4.21 -5.65
C GLY A 206 19.51 -4.32 -4.28
N GLU A 207 20.40 -3.40 -3.94
CA GLU A 207 21.09 -3.40 -2.65
C GLU A 207 20.23 -2.77 -1.54
N PRO A 208 20.25 -3.30 -0.31
CA PRO A 208 19.49 -2.71 0.79
C PRO A 208 20.02 -1.32 1.20
N TYR A 209 19.12 -0.37 1.42
CA TYR A 209 19.46 0.97 1.91
C TYR A 209 20.09 0.95 3.31
N SER A 210 19.80 -0.07 4.11
CA SER A 210 20.43 -0.27 5.42
C SER A 210 21.92 -0.60 5.31
N GLY A 211 22.39 -1.09 4.15
CA GLY A 211 23.72 -1.67 3.98
C GLY A 211 23.88 -3.07 4.62
N LEU A 212 22.80 -3.66 5.14
CA LEU A 212 22.77 -4.99 5.75
C LEU A 212 22.05 -5.97 4.83
N ASP A 213 22.55 -7.21 4.72
CA ASP A 213 21.73 -8.30 4.18
C ASP A 213 20.53 -8.60 5.10
N ASP A 214 19.52 -9.32 4.59
CA ASP A 214 18.25 -9.50 5.30
C ASP A 214 18.41 -10.24 6.64
N ASP A 215 19.30 -11.23 6.71
CA ASP A 215 19.60 -11.96 7.95
C ASP A 215 20.26 -11.06 9.00
N SER A 216 21.22 -10.23 8.58
CA SER A 216 21.90 -9.26 9.45
C SER A 216 20.94 -8.16 9.89
N PHE A 217 20.05 -7.72 9.01
CA PHE A 217 19.02 -6.74 9.31
C PHE A 217 18.06 -7.25 10.40
N VAL A 218 17.52 -8.46 10.24
CA VAL A 218 16.64 -9.08 11.25
C VAL A 218 17.38 -9.27 12.58
N THR A 219 18.63 -9.72 12.55
CA THR A 219 19.46 -9.88 13.75
C THR A 219 19.64 -8.56 14.49
N ALA A 220 19.90 -7.46 13.77
CA ALA A 220 20.05 -6.14 14.36
C ALA A 220 18.73 -5.64 14.97
N VAL A 221 17.58 -5.90 14.31
CA VAL A 221 16.25 -5.56 14.87
C VAL A 221 15.95 -6.37 16.14
N GLU A 222 16.32 -7.65 16.18
CA GLU A 222 16.20 -8.48 17.38
C GLU A 222 17.06 -7.93 18.53
N GLU A 223 18.31 -7.57 18.26
CA GLU A 223 19.20 -6.94 19.26
C GLU A 223 18.65 -5.60 19.77
N ALA A 224 18.08 -4.79 18.88
CA ALA A 224 17.40 -3.55 19.25
C ALA A 224 16.20 -3.82 20.16
N ALA A 225 15.36 -4.80 19.84
CA ALA A 225 14.21 -5.17 20.67
C ALA A 225 14.64 -5.69 22.06
N ASP A 226 15.63 -6.58 22.12
CA ASP A 226 16.11 -7.20 23.36
C ASP A 226 16.77 -6.20 24.32
N SER A 227 17.41 -5.17 23.78
CA SER A 227 18.11 -4.14 24.54
C SER A 227 17.26 -2.91 24.87
N PHE A 228 16.04 -2.82 24.32
CA PHE A 228 15.19 -1.66 24.52
C PHE A 228 14.59 -1.58 25.93
N ALA A 229 14.53 -0.37 26.47
CA ALA A 229 13.92 -0.03 27.74
C ALA A 229 13.28 1.36 27.64
N PRO A 230 12.22 1.69 28.41
CA PRO A 230 11.67 0.96 29.55
C PRO A 230 10.60 -0.08 29.22
N TYR A 231 10.13 -0.15 27.98
CA TYR A 231 9.10 -1.09 27.55
C TYR A 231 9.70 -2.42 27.16
N LYS A 232 8.96 -3.51 27.35
CA LYS A 232 9.41 -4.82 26.88
C LYS A 232 9.07 -4.94 25.40
N ALA A 233 10.09 -5.05 24.57
CA ALA A 233 9.97 -5.38 23.16
C ALA A 233 10.45 -6.81 22.90
N ALA A 234 10.00 -7.42 21.80
CA ALA A 234 10.53 -8.69 21.30
C ALA A 234 10.30 -8.80 19.80
N LEU A 235 11.22 -9.46 19.10
CA LEU A 235 10.98 -9.89 17.73
C LEU A 235 9.83 -10.91 17.72
N ALA A 236 8.74 -10.59 17.01
CA ALA A 236 7.56 -11.43 16.90
C ALA A 236 7.55 -12.23 15.59
N GLN A 237 8.03 -11.62 14.50
CA GLN A 237 8.03 -12.21 13.17
C GLN A 237 9.16 -11.62 12.34
N ALA A 238 9.66 -12.41 11.39
CA ALA A 238 10.52 -11.95 10.31
C ALA A 238 10.23 -12.76 9.05
N GLY A 239 10.56 -12.21 7.88
CA GLY A 239 10.38 -12.88 6.60
C GLY A 239 10.75 -11.99 5.43
N GLU A 240 10.23 -12.32 4.26
CA GLU A 240 10.37 -11.52 3.04
C GLU A 240 9.01 -10.98 2.61
N ALA A 241 9.00 -9.77 2.07
CA ALA A 241 7.81 -9.10 1.54
C ALA A 241 8.05 -8.64 0.10
N GLY A 242 6.97 -8.62 -0.68
CA GLY A 242 6.92 -7.89 -1.94
C GLY A 242 6.76 -6.41 -1.63
N VAL A 243 7.64 -5.57 -2.16
CA VAL A 243 7.62 -4.13 -1.92
C VAL A 243 7.70 -3.38 -3.23
N ILE A 244 6.83 -2.38 -3.40
CA ILE A 244 6.85 -1.47 -4.54
C ILE A 244 6.88 -0.05 -3.99
N PHE A 245 7.80 0.77 -4.53
CA PHE A 245 7.76 2.21 -4.38
C PHE A 245 7.11 2.82 -5.60
N VAL A 246 6.02 3.55 -5.37
CA VAL A 246 5.44 4.43 -6.39
C VAL A 246 5.94 5.83 -6.08
N GLU A 247 6.77 6.39 -6.95
CA GLU A 247 7.59 7.56 -6.65
C GLU A 247 7.37 8.71 -7.64
N ASN A 248 7.73 9.92 -7.21
CA ASN A 248 7.92 11.06 -8.08
C ASN A 248 9.11 11.90 -7.61
N ASP A 249 10.05 12.18 -8.50
CA ASP A 249 11.10 13.15 -8.23
C ASP A 249 10.60 14.57 -8.52
N TRP A 250 10.08 15.25 -7.51
CA TRP A 250 9.56 16.62 -7.62
C TRP A 250 10.59 17.66 -8.11
N LYS A 251 11.90 17.34 -8.15
CA LYS A 251 12.91 18.23 -8.74
C LYS A 251 12.92 18.14 -10.27
N THR A 252 12.71 16.95 -10.82
CA THR A 252 12.79 16.68 -12.26
C THR A 252 11.42 16.51 -12.92
N ALA A 253 10.42 16.14 -12.13
CA ALA A 253 8.99 16.03 -12.43
C ALA A 253 8.16 16.90 -11.44
N PRO A 254 8.25 18.24 -11.54
CA PRO A 254 7.64 19.16 -10.58
C PRO A 254 6.11 19.23 -10.65
N ALA A 255 5.50 18.68 -11.69
CA ALA A 255 4.05 18.58 -11.81
C ALA A 255 3.52 17.20 -11.39
N GLY A 256 4.36 16.34 -10.79
CA GLY A 256 3.96 14.99 -10.39
C GLY A 256 3.90 14.02 -11.57
N GLU A 257 4.67 14.26 -12.64
CA GLU A 257 4.59 13.55 -13.91
C GLU A 257 4.77 12.03 -13.75
N ASP A 258 5.61 11.56 -12.83
CA ASP A 258 5.83 10.13 -12.63
C ASP A 258 4.57 9.44 -12.09
N PHE A 259 3.89 10.06 -11.13
CA PHE A 259 2.57 9.59 -10.67
C PHE A 259 1.52 9.68 -11.79
N LEU A 260 1.49 10.79 -12.52
CA LEU A 260 0.52 10.98 -13.61
C LEU A 260 0.68 9.96 -14.74
N ASN A 261 1.90 9.49 -15.01
CA ASN A 261 2.15 8.42 -15.98
C ASN A 261 1.52 7.09 -15.53
N VAL A 262 1.56 6.77 -14.23
CA VAL A 262 0.86 5.59 -13.68
C VAL A 262 -0.66 5.75 -13.80
N LEU A 263 -1.16 6.98 -13.65
CA LEU A 263 -2.58 7.31 -13.63
C LEU A 263 -3.18 7.56 -15.02
N ASP A 264 -2.39 7.63 -16.09
CA ASP A 264 -2.85 7.86 -17.48
C ASP A 264 -4.05 6.98 -17.89
N PRO A 265 -4.12 5.68 -17.53
CA PRO A 265 -5.27 4.84 -17.85
C PRO A 265 -6.62 5.30 -17.28
N LEU A 266 -6.63 6.15 -16.24
CA LEU A 266 -7.87 6.71 -15.68
C LEU A 266 -8.53 7.75 -16.59
N GLY A 267 -7.75 8.31 -17.54
CA GLY A 267 -8.20 9.31 -18.52
C GLY A 267 -8.28 10.74 -17.97
N GLU A 268 -8.28 11.70 -18.90
CA GLU A 268 -8.15 13.15 -18.64
C GLU A 268 -9.14 13.69 -17.60
N ALA A 269 -10.38 13.19 -17.59
CA ALA A 269 -11.41 13.67 -16.67
C ALA A 269 -11.12 13.28 -15.20
N ALA A 270 -10.52 12.11 -14.96
CA ALA A 270 -10.11 11.70 -13.63
C ALA A 270 -8.86 12.46 -13.19
N LEU A 271 -7.88 12.61 -14.08
CA LEU A 271 -6.66 13.38 -13.82
C LEU A 271 -6.96 14.84 -13.46
N ALA A 272 -7.91 15.49 -14.16
CA ALA A 272 -8.32 16.86 -13.83
C ALA A 272 -8.94 16.98 -12.42
N LYS A 273 -9.66 15.94 -11.95
CA LYS A 273 -10.21 15.90 -10.59
C LYS A 273 -9.12 15.67 -9.55
N LEU A 274 -8.17 14.78 -9.82
CA LEU A 274 -7.00 14.59 -8.95
C LEU A 274 -6.19 15.89 -8.81
N ALA A 275 -5.99 16.63 -9.90
CA ALA A 275 -5.33 17.95 -9.85
C ALA A 275 -6.12 18.95 -8.98
N THR A 276 -7.45 18.93 -9.05
CA THR A 276 -8.29 19.76 -8.18
C THR A 276 -8.14 19.37 -6.71
N LEU A 277 -8.07 18.07 -6.40
CA LEU A 277 -7.82 17.58 -5.04
C LEU A 277 -6.43 17.96 -4.55
N GLN A 278 -5.40 17.90 -5.39
CA GLN A 278 -4.05 18.34 -5.04
C GLN A 278 -4.04 19.84 -4.68
N GLU A 279 -4.67 20.68 -5.50
CA GLU A 279 -4.79 22.12 -5.21
C GLU A 279 -5.53 22.37 -3.87
N GLU A 280 -6.60 21.61 -3.61
CA GLU A 280 -7.34 21.68 -2.35
C GLU A 280 -6.49 21.24 -1.16
N HIS A 281 -5.73 20.14 -1.28
CA HIS A 281 -4.81 19.67 -0.24
C HIS A 281 -3.77 20.73 0.10
N VAL A 282 -3.13 21.33 -0.91
CA VAL A 282 -2.15 22.41 -0.71
C VAL A 282 -2.79 23.63 -0.03
N ALA A 283 -4.03 23.97 -0.38
CA ALA A 283 -4.76 25.06 0.27
C ALA A 283 -5.07 24.74 1.75
N ARG A 284 -5.48 23.50 2.06
CA ARG A 284 -5.71 23.04 3.44
C ARG A 284 -4.42 23.06 4.25
N PHE A 285 -3.32 22.58 3.68
CA PHE A 285 -2.01 22.62 4.33
C PHE A 285 -1.58 24.05 4.67
N LYS A 286 -1.73 25.00 3.74
CA LYS A 286 -1.46 26.42 4.01
C LYS A 286 -2.35 26.99 5.11
N ALA A 287 -3.63 26.62 5.14
CA ALA A 287 -4.53 27.04 6.21
C ALA A 287 -4.13 26.45 7.58
N ALA A 288 -3.66 25.20 7.60
CA ALA A 288 -3.15 24.55 8.81
C ALA A 288 -1.86 25.22 9.31
N VAL A 289 -0.94 25.54 8.40
CA VAL A 289 0.26 26.35 8.68
C VAL A 289 -0.12 27.66 9.40
N ASP A 290 -1.05 28.43 8.82
CA ASP A 290 -1.50 29.69 9.40
C ASP A 290 -2.19 29.50 10.76
N ALA A 291 -3.00 28.44 10.90
CA ALA A 291 -3.75 28.17 12.12
C ALA A 291 -2.87 27.67 13.28
N TYR A 292 -1.85 26.88 12.98
CA TYR A 292 -0.94 26.30 13.96
C TYR A 292 0.31 27.15 14.21
N GLY A 293 0.59 28.12 13.34
CA GLY A 293 1.78 28.97 13.43
C GLY A 293 3.07 28.21 13.08
N TRP A 294 3.01 27.34 12.07
CA TRP A 294 4.21 26.71 11.50
C TRP A 294 4.99 27.78 10.72
N GLU A 295 6.31 27.85 10.92
CA GLU A 295 7.20 28.88 10.33
C GLU A 295 8.14 28.25 9.30
#